data_AF-A0A2V8V4L8-F1
#
_entry.id   AF-A0A2V8V4L8-F1
#
_cell.length_a   1.000
_cell.length_b   1.000
_cell.length_c   1.000
_cell.angle_alpha   90.00
_cell.angle_beta   90.00
_cell.angle_gamma   90.00
#
_symmetry.space_group_name_H-M   'P 1'
#
loop_
_entity.id
_entity.type
_entity.pdbx_description
1 polymer ?
#
loop_
_entity_poly.entity_id
_entity_poly.type
_entity_poly.pdbx_seq_one_letter_code
_entity_poly.pdbx_strand_id
1 'polypeptide(L)'
;MQEVWEDANVKIGDVLSDVFGLSGQLMWEALVAGQSSAGEVAQLARGHARKKIAELTAALEGHPMRDAHRFLITRAMRHRAFLADEIEALDQEIARSLTRPDLSQPNSTSIVGSRIWIPSRPSRRVKSFSEQRR
;
A
#
# COMPACT_ATOMS: atom_id res chain seq x y z
N MET A 1 -7.15 25.21 -19.71
CA MET A 1 -7.04 24.42 -18.45
C MET A 1 -6.48 23.01 -18.68
N GLN A 2 -6.37 22.52 -19.93
CA GLN A 2 -6.03 21.12 -20.22
C GLN A 2 -4.52 20.88 -20.41
N GLU A 3 -3.82 21.79 -21.09
CA GLU A 3 -2.34 21.79 -21.23
C GLU A 3 -1.60 21.69 -19.89
N VAL A 4 -2.19 22.27 -18.84
CA VAL A 4 -1.70 22.29 -17.45
C VAL A 4 -1.48 20.89 -16.88
N TRP A 5 -2.17 19.88 -17.42
CA TRP A 5 -2.11 18.46 -17.03
C TRP A 5 -1.30 17.61 -18.01
N GLU A 6 -1.42 17.83 -19.32
CA GLU A 6 -0.58 17.17 -20.35
C GLU A 6 0.91 17.37 -20.05
N ASP A 7 1.33 18.63 -19.83
CA ASP A 7 2.73 19.00 -19.64
C ASP A 7 3.29 18.61 -18.25
N ALA A 8 2.41 18.22 -17.32
CA ALA A 8 2.78 17.76 -15.98
C ALA A 8 3.04 16.25 -15.90
N ASN A 9 2.57 15.48 -16.88
CA ASN A 9 2.44 14.03 -16.75
C ASN A 9 3.65 13.26 -17.29
N VAL A 10 4.66 13.12 -16.42
CA VAL A 10 5.63 12.00 -16.43
C VAL A 10 6.56 11.90 -17.65
N LYS A 11 7.63 12.71 -17.68
CA LYS A 11 8.84 12.43 -18.49
C LYS A 11 9.95 11.73 -17.71
N ILE A 12 9.89 11.73 -16.38
CA ILE A 12 10.77 10.89 -15.54
C ILE A 12 10.47 9.39 -15.76
N GLY A 13 9.23 9.02 -16.08
CA GLY A 13 8.83 7.64 -16.38
C GLY A 13 9.19 7.15 -17.78
N ASP A 14 9.41 8.04 -18.74
CA ASP A 14 10.01 7.67 -20.03
C ASP A 14 11.48 7.23 -19.85
N VAL A 15 12.15 7.81 -18.84
CA VAL A 15 13.58 7.58 -18.57
C VAL A 15 13.80 6.47 -17.55
N LEU A 16 13.06 6.45 -16.43
CA LEU A 16 13.16 5.42 -15.39
C LEU A 16 12.27 4.21 -15.71
N SER A 17 12.87 3.02 -15.72
CA SER A 17 12.15 1.73 -15.79
C SER A 17 11.18 1.49 -14.62
N ASP A 18 11.35 2.23 -13.53
CA ASP A 18 10.48 2.23 -12.34
C ASP A 18 10.58 3.61 -11.66
N VAL A 19 9.47 4.35 -11.64
CA VAL A 19 9.33 5.67 -10.99
C VAL A 19 8.95 5.59 -9.51
N PHE A 20 8.63 4.40 -9.00
CA PHE A 20 8.16 4.16 -7.64
C PHE A 20 9.18 3.40 -6.78
N GLY A 21 10.12 2.68 -7.38
CA GLY A 21 11.30 2.14 -6.72
C GLY A 21 12.32 3.21 -6.31
N LEU A 22 13.38 2.76 -5.63
CA LEU A 22 14.31 3.60 -4.86
C LEU A 22 14.85 4.84 -5.61
N SER A 23 15.21 4.73 -6.89
CA SER A 23 15.71 5.88 -7.65
C SER A 23 14.63 6.94 -7.87
N GLY A 24 13.44 6.53 -8.30
CA GLY A 24 12.31 7.42 -8.55
C GLY A 24 11.80 8.06 -7.26
N GLN A 25 11.70 7.29 -6.18
CA GLN A 25 11.28 7.82 -4.89
C GLN A 25 12.23 8.91 -4.35
N LEU A 26 13.54 8.67 -4.33
CA LEU A 26 14.53 9.69 -3.92
C LEU A 26 14.43 10.96 -4.80
N MET A 27 14.24 10.80 -6.11
CA MET A 27 14.05 11.93 -7.02
C MET A 27 12.77 12.70 -6.71
N TRP A 28 11.64 12.02 -6.48
CA TRP A 28 10.37 12.68 -6.13
C TRP A 28 10.45 13.42 -4.79
N GLU A 29 11.13 12.87 -3.78
CA GLU A 29 11.32 13.52 -2.49
C GLU A 29 12.10 14.85 -2.62
N ALA A 30 13.24 14.83 -3.33
CA ALA A 30 14.02 16.03 -3.61
C ALA A 30 13.28 17.04 -4.51
N LEU A 31 12.57 16.55 -5.53
CA LEU A 31 11.77 17.37 -6.45
C LEU A 31 10.57 18.03 -5.77
N VAL A 32 9.92 17.38 -4.80
CA VAL A 32 8.88 17.98 -3.97
C VAL A 32 9.48 19.05 -3.07
N ALA A 33 10.59 18.73 -2.37
CA ALA A 33 11.27 19.65 -1.46
C ALA A 33 11.75 20.94 -2.16
N GLY A 34 12.14 20.87 -3.44
CA GLY A 34 12.41 22.05 -4.27
C GLY A 34 13.72 22.78 -3.98
N GLN A 35 14.61 22.16 -3.20
CA GLN A 35 15.91 22.70 -2.79
C GLN A 35 17.07 22.18 -3.65
N SER A 36 16.79 21.46 -4.74
CA SER A 36 17.78 20.78 -5.58
C SER A 36 17.58 21.12 -7.06
N SER A 37 18.69 21.33 -7.76
CA SER A 37 18.74 21.46 -9.21
C SER A 37 18.44 20.13 -9.93
N ALA A 38 18.11 20.21 -11.22
CA ALA A 38 17.89 19.04 -12.08
C ALA A 38 19.06 18.05 -12.06
N GLY A 39 20.30 18.55 -12.10
CA GLY A 39 21.51 17.72 -12.03
C GLY A 39 21.69 17.02 -10.68
N GLU A 40 21.41 17.70 -9.56
CA GLU A 40 21.46 17.10 -8.21
C GLU A 40 20.40 16.01 -8.04
N VAL A 41 19.17 16.26 -8.53
CA VAL A 41 18.09 15.25 -8.56
C VAL A 41 18.51 14.04 -9.40
N ALA A 42 19.03 14.25 -10.62
CA ALA A 42 19.48 13.15 -11.48
C ALA A 42 20.58 12.29 -10.83
N GLN A 43 21.48 12.90 -10.06
CA GLN A 43 22.54 12.19 -9.31
C GLN A 43 22.02 11.28 -8.19
N LEU A 44 20.75 11.37 -7.79
CA LEU A 44 20.14 10.44 -6.83
C LEU A 44 19.93 9.02 -7.40
N ALA A 45 20.03 8.86 -8.73
CA ALA A 45 19.90 7.59 -9.44
C ALA A 45 20.73 6.45 -8.83
N ARG A 46 20.19 5.23 -8.82
CA ARG A 46 20.84 4.00 -8.33
C ARG A 46 20.77 2.88 -9.38
N GLY A 47 21.70 1.93 -9.29
CA GLY A 47 21.79 0.81 -10.23
C GLY A 47 21.82 1.25 -11.69
N HIS A 48 20.98 0.63 -12.53
CA HIS A 48 20.91 0.91 -13.97
C HIS A 48 20.52 2.36 -14.31
N ALA A 49 19.74 3.05 -13.45
CA ALA A 49 19.36 4.44 -13.68
C ALA A 49 20.57 5.40 -13.72
N ARG A 50 21.71 5.03 -13.11
CA ARG A 50 22.95 5.84 -13.20
C ARG A 50 23.50 5.96 -14.63
N LYS A 51 23.18 5.04 -15.53
CA LYS A 51 23.57 5.13 -16.94
C LYS A 51 22.79 6.22 -17.69
N LYS A 52 21.65 6.65 -17.15
CA LYS A 52 20.72 7.62 -17.75
C LYS A 52 20.78 9.01 -17.11
N ILE A 53 21.82 9.34 -16.33
CA ILE A 53 21.91 10.63 -15.62
C ILE A 53 21.78 11.82 -16.57
N ALA A 54 22.37 11.76 -17.78
CA ALA A 54 22.23 12.82 -18.78
C ALA A 54 20.79 12.96 -19.31
N GLU A 55 20.10 11.84 -19.60
CA GLU A 55 18.68 11.82 -19.99
C GLU A 55 17.80 12.40 -18.87
N LEU A 56 18.06 12.02 -17.62
CA LEU A 56 17.36 12.50 -16.44
C LEU A 56 17.54 14.01 -16.25
N THR A 57 18.78 14.52 -16.29
CA THR A 57 19.04 15.96 -16.19
C THR A 57 18.28 16.73 -17.27
N ALA A 58 18.39 16.32 -18.54
CA ALA A 58 17.71 17.01 -19.65
C ALA A 58 16.17 16.96 -19.52
N ALA A 59 15.60 15.83 -19.09
CA ALA A 59 14.17 15.70 -18.84
C ALA A 59 13.69 16.60 -17.70
N LEU A 60 14.52 16.81 -16.67
CA LEU A 60 14.22 17.66 -15.50
C LEU A 60 14.42 19.16 -15.78
N GLU A 61 15.44 19.53 -16.55
CA GLU A 61 15.72 20.93 -16.93
C GLU A 61 14.61 21.50 -17.84
N GLY A 62 14.06 20.68 -18.74
CA GLY A 62 12.99 21.10 -19.65
C GLY A 62 11.62 21.34 -18.98
N HIS A 63 11.38 20.86 -17.75
CA HIS A 63 10.04 20.78 -17.15
C HIS A 63 10.03 21.24 -15.68
N PRO A 64 10.12 22.56 -15.41
CA PRO A 64 10.22 23.09 -14.05
C PRO A 64 8.97 22.81 -13.20
N MET A 65 9.18 22.14 -12.06
CA MET A 65 8.14 21.74 -11.10
C MET A 65 7.44 22.96 -10.45
N ARG A 66 6.17 23.19 -10.80
CA ARG A 66 5.31 24.23 -10.21
C ARG A 66 4.71 23.78 -8.88
N ASP A 67 4.33 24.71 -8.01
CA ASP A 67 3.83 24.37 -6.66
C ASP A 67 2.54 23.55 -6.65
N ALA A 68 1.68 23.74 -7.66
CA ALA A 68 0.51 22.89 -7.88
C ALA A 68 0.90 21.41 -8.13
N HIS A 69 1.99 21.16 -8.85
CA HIS A 69 2.55 19.83 -9.06
C HIS A 69 3.08 19.26 -7.73
N ARG A 70 3.88 20.04 -6.99
CA ARG A 70 4.41 19.66 -5.67
C ARG A 70 3.29 19.21 -4.74
N PHE A 71 2.20 19.97 -4.67
CA PHE A 71 1.04 19.65 -3.84
C PHE A 71 0.39 18.32 -4.23
N LEU A 72 0.11 18.11 -5.52
CA LEU A 72 -0.52 16.88 -6.01
C LEU A 72 0.37 15.65 -5.81
N ILE A 73 1.67 15.76 -6.12
CA ILE A 73 2.65 14.69 -5.93
C ILE A 73 2.81 14.36 -4.45
N THR A 74 2.90 15.36 -3.56
CA THR A 74 2.93 15.16 -2.10
C THR A 74 1.71 14.40 -1.60
N ARG A 75 0.52 14.70 -2.13
CA ARG A 75 -0.72 13.98 -1.78
C ARG A 75 -0.68 12.52 -2.27
N ALA A 76 -0.28 12.30 -3.53
CA ALA A 76 -0.17 10.97 -4.10
C ALA A 76 0.86 10.09 -3.38
N MET A 77 2.06 10.62 -3.07
CA MET A 77 3.10 9.90 -2.34
C MET A 77 2.65 9.51 -0.92
N ARG A 78 2.01 10.42 -0.19
CA ARG A 78 1.45 10.11 1.15
C ARG A 78 0.38 9.03 1.10
N HIS A 79 -0.47 9.04 0.08
CA HIS A 79 -1.49 8.00 -0.09
C HIS A 79 -0.87 6.65 -0.47
N ARG A 80 0.15 6.64 -1.35
CA ARG A 80 0.91 5.42 -1.67
C ARG A 80 1.59 4.82 -0.43
N ALA A 81 2.23 5.65 0.40
CA ALA A 81 2.87 5.18 1.63
C ALA A 81 1.84 4.53 2.56
N PHE A 82 0.75 5.24 2.89
CA PHE A 82 -0.35 4.69 3.68
C PHE A 82 -0.90 3.35 3.15
N LEU A 83 -1.08 3.22 1.82
CA LEU A 83 -1.55 1.97 1.23
C LEU A 83 -0.51 0.84 1.33
N ALA A 84 0.79 1.14 1.29
CA ALA A 84 1.84 0.14 1.51
C ALA A 84 1.89 -0.31 2.98
N ASP A 85 1.78 0.63 3.92
CA ASP A 85 1.77 0.36 5.36
C ASP A 85 0.55 -0.53 5.74
N GLU A 86 -0.64 -0.23 5.20
CA GLU A 86 -1.86 -1.02 5.42
C GLU A 86 -1.76 -2.42 4.79
N ILE A 87 -1.14 -2.57 3.61
CA ILE A 87 -0.91 -3.88 2.99
C ILE A 87 0.03 -4.72 3.86
N GLU A 88 1.13 -4.15 4.36
CA GLU A 88 2.06 -4.89 5.23
C GLU A 88 1.38 -5.31 6.54
N ALA A 89 0.57 -4.43 7.15
CA ALA A 89 -0.20 -4.76 8.34
C ALA A 89 -1.20 -5.92 8.11
N LEU A 90 -1.85 -5.96 6.95
CA LEU A 90 -2.76 -7.03 6.56
C LEU A 90 -2.01 -8.35 6.29
N ASP A 91 -0.87 -8.32 5.59
CA ASP A 91 -0.03 -9.49 5.35
C ASP A 91 0.48 -10.10 6.68
N GLN A 92 0.85 -9.25 7.64
CA GLN A 92 1.24 -9.70 8.99
C GLN A 92 0.07 -10.36 9.76
N GLU A 93 -1.17 -9.87 9.63
CA GLU A 93 -2.35 -10.49 10.25
C GLU A 93 -2.74 -11.81 9.56
N ILE A 94 -2.63 -11.88 8.23
CA ILE A 94 -2.85 -13.10 7.46
C ILE A 94 -1.83 -14.17 7.85
N ALA A 95 -0.54 -13.83 7.91
CA ALA A 95 0.52 -14.75 8.35
C ALA A 95 0.29 -15.26 9.79
N ARG A 96 -0.14 -14.39 10.70
CA ARG A 96 -0.49 -14.75 12.08
C ARG A 96 -1.70 -15.68 12.14
N SER A 97 -2.72 -15.42 11.33
CA SER A 97 -3.93 -16.23 11.23
C SER A 97 -3.66 -17.62 10.64
N LEU A 98 -2.79 -17.71 9.62
CA LEU A 98 -2.36 -18.99 9.03
C LEU A 98 -1.47 -19.83 9.96
N THR A 99 -0.70 -19.17 10.85
CA THR A 99 0.13 -19.83 11.86
C THR A 99 -0.71 -20.41 13.03
N ARG A 100 -1.98 -20.02 13.14
CA ARG A 100 -2.88 -20.46 14.22
C ARG A 100 -3.50 -21.84 13.89
N PRO A 101 -3.33 -22.89 14.73
CA PRO A 101 -3.82 -24.25 14.43
C PRO A 101 -5.36 -24.43 14.39
N ASP A 102 -6.17 -23.39 14.65
CA ASP A 102 -7.64 -23.44 14.61
C ASP A 102 -8.22 -23.86 13.26
N LEU A 103 -7.55 -23.52 12.15
CA LEU A 103 -8.10 -23.65 10.80
C LEU A 103 -7.99 -25.05 10.20
N SER A 104 -7.32 -26.00 10.87
CA SER A 104 -7.22 -27.40 10.42
C SER A 104 -8.34 -28.30 10.96
N GLN A 105 -9.58 -27.81 10.92
CA GLN A 105 -10.78 -28.65 10.96
C GLN A 105 -11.16 -29.01 9.51
N PRO A 106 -10.77 -30.19 8.98
CA PRO A 106 -11.22 -30.60 7.65
C PRO A 106 -12.74 -30.74 7.67
N ASN A 107 -13.42 -29.90 6.89
CA ASN A 107 -14.87 -29.82 6.84
C ASN A 107 -15.43 -31.20 6.45
N SER A 108 -15.91 -31.95 7.45
CA SER A 108 -16.16 -33.39 7.34
C SER A 108 -17.51 -33.69 6.68
N THR A 109 -17.68 -33.16 5.46
CA THR A 109 -18.84 -33.37 4.59
C THR A 109 -18.72 -34.74 3.90
N SER A 110 -18.61 -35.81 4.69
CA SER A 110 -18.65 -37.19 4.19
C SER A 110 -20.09 -37.51 3.77
N ILE A 111 -20.41 -37.29 2.50
CA ILE A 111 -21.72 -37.68 1.91
C ILE A 111 -21.73 -39.21 1.67
N VAL A 112 -21.74 -39.97 2.77
CA VAL A 112 -21.97 -41.42 2.80
C VAL A 112 -22.85 -41.75 4.00
N GLY A 113 -24.07 -42.23 3.74
CA GLY A 113 -24.79 -43.09 4.70
C GLY A 113 -25.39 -42.45 5.97
N SER A 114 -26.54 -41.79 5.82
CA SER A 114 -27.63 -41.68 6.83
C SER A 114 -27.48 -40.74 8.05
N ARG A 115 -28.65 -40.23 8.49
CA ARG A 115 -28.94 -39.46 9.72
C ARG A 115 -28.08 -38.22 10.00
N ILE A 116 -28.61 -37.07 9.56
CA ILE A 116 -28.24 -35.75 10.09
C ILE A 116 -28.57 -35.71 11.60
N TRP A 117 -27.57 -35.47 12.44
CA TRP A 117 -27.75 -35.14 13.85
C TRP A 117 -27.56 -33.63 14.05
N ILE A 118 -28.58 -32.95 14.60
CA ILE A 118 -28.53 -31.53 14.92
C ILE A 118 -28.45 -31.40 16.44
N PRO A 119 -27.38 -30.81 17.02
CA PRO A 119 -27.32 -30.53 18.44
C PRO A 119 -28.36 -29.46 18.80
N SER A 120 -29.38 -29.84 19.58
CA SER A 120 -30.32 -28.90 20.16
C SER A 120 -29.59 -27.98 21.15
N ARG A 121 -29.68 -26.66 20.92
CA ARG A 121 -29.07 -25.66 21.82
C ARG A 121 -29.57 -25.88 23.25
N PRO A 122 -28.70 -25.92 24.28
CA PRO A 122 -29.15 -26.07 25.65
C PRO A 122 -30.02 -24.86 26.03
N SER A 123 -31.24 -25.14 26.48
CA SER A 123 -32.19 -24.11 26.89
C SER A 123 -31.66 -23.36 28.10
N ARG A 124 -31.65 -22.01 28.04
CA ARG A 124 -31.27 -21.17 29.19
C ARG A 124 -32.28 -21.40 30.31
N ARG A 125 -31.92 -22.21 31.30
CA ARG A 125 -32.71 -22.37 32.53
C ARG A 125 -32.71 -21.04 33.28
N VAL A 126 -33.80 -20.30 33.16
CA VAL A 126 -34.08 -19.13 34.00
C VAL A 126 -34.07 -19.61 35.45
N LYS A 127 -33.15 -19.08 36.26
CA LYS A 127 -33.17 -19.37 37.70
C LYS A 127 -34.32 -18.59 38.32
N SER A 128 -35.25 -19.30 38.96
CA SER A 128 -36.36 -18.72 39.71
C SER A 128 -35.84 -17.85 40.86
N PHE A 129 -36.33 -16.63 40.95
CA PHE A 129 -36.03 -15.70 42.04
C PHE A 129 -36.94 -16.00 43.23
N SER A 130 -36.42 -16.72 44.22
CA SER A 130 -37.15 -17.01 45.47
C SER A 130 -36.17 -17.28 46.63
N GLU A 131 -36.55 -16.77 47.80
CA GLU A 131 -35.95 -17.00 49.13
C GLU A 131 -34.65 -16.24 49.48
N GLN A 132 -34.86 -15.00 49.91
CA GLN A 132 -33.91 -14.21 50.69
C GLN A 132 -34.46 -14.02 52.11
N ARG A 133 -34.22 -14.98 53.03
CA ARG A 133 -34.61 -14.84 54.47
C ARG A 133 -34.00 -15.92 55.41
N ARG A 134 -32.72 -15.81 55.73
CA ARG A 134 -32.22 -15.58 57.11
C ARG A 134 -30.70 -15.47 57.17
#